data_AF-A0A940GX02-F1
#
_entry.id   AF-A0A940GX02-F1
#
_cell.length_a   1.000
_cell.length_b   1.000
_cell.length_c   1.000
_cell.angle_alpha   90.00
_cell.angle_beta   90.00
_cell.angle_gamma   90.00
#
_symmetry.space_group_name_H-M   'P 1'
#
loop_
_entity.id
_entity.type
_entity.pdbx_description
1 polymer ?
#
loop_
_entity_poly.entity_id
_entity_poly.type
_entity_poly.pdbx_seq_one_letter_code
_entity_poly.pdbx_strand_id
1 'polypeptide(L)'
;MRGAIPLLLVAGTLAAPLAAQTAAAPDHAAHVDRFLAALPPSSKGEQEVEPDFQEGVIAGLIATNRDKEAAIRGVIATRRKCAGDFSRNYAVNAVRRAADTLSDAELDQLTAFYSGPDHKAMAASGDKAEMAALMKRYPLQRFLDATRKVMDAAPTEVMDGLLACDEAAATALDSAGVKTE
;
A
#
# COMPACT_ATOMS: atom_id res chain seq x y z
N MET A 1 -43.18 -63.15 43.82
CA MET A 1 -43.01 -63.11 42.35
C MET A 1 -42.74 -61.67 41.94
N ARG A 2 -41.67 -61.48 41.16
CA ARG A 2 -41.09 -60.19 40.77
C ARG A 2 -41.96 -59.49 39.72
N GLY A 3 -42.27 -58.21 39.92
CA GLY A 3 -42.85 -57.34 38.88
C GLY A 3 -41.92 -56.14 38.68
N ALA A 4 -41.24 -56.09 37.54
CA ALA A 4 -40.37 -54.98 37.13
C ALA A 4 -41.17 -54.00 36.27
N ILE A 5 -41.09 -52.71 36.58
CA ILE A 5 -41.69 -51.60 35.81
C ILE A 5 -40.60 -51.07 34.84
N PRO A 6 -40.85 -50.96 33.53
CA PRO A 6 -39.87 -50.42 32.61
C PRO A 6 -39.91 -48.88 32.59
N LEU A 7 -38.74 -48.28 32.75
CA LEU A 7 -38.47 -46.85 32.55
C LEU A 7 -38.54 -46.53 31.04
N LEU A 8 -39.45 -45.65 30.63
CA LEU A 8 -39.48 -45.09 29.28
C LEU A 8 -38.58 -43.84 29.24
N LEU A 9 -37.45 -43.96 28.57
CA LEU A 9 -36.55 -42.85 28.25
C LEU A 9 -37.09 -42.12 27.02
N VAL A 10 -37.58 -40.89 27.18
CA VAL A 10 -37.93 -40.01 26.05
C VAL A 10 -36.65 -39.33 25.56
N ALA A 11 -36.10 -39.81 24.45
CA ALA A 11 -35.01 -39.16 23.75
C ALA A 11 -35.55 -37.97 22.94
N GLY A 12 -35.50 -36.78 23.52
CA GLY A 12 -35.75 -35.52 22.81
C GLY A 12 -34.55 -35.16 21.94
N THR A 13 -34.68 -35.34 20.62
CA THR A 13 -33.75 -34.79 19.64
C THR A 13 -33.95 -33.28 19.53
N LEU A 14 -33.06 -32.52 20.17
CA LEU A 14 -32.92 -31.08 19.95
C LEU A 14 -32.32 -30.86 18.56
N ALA A 15 -33.17 -30.54 17.59
CA ALA A 15 -32.74 -29.97 16.32
C ALA A 15 -32.24 -28.54 16.58
N ALA A 16 -30.91 -28.36 16.62
CA ALA A 16 -30.32 -27.04 16.61
C ALA A 16 -30.53 -26.41 15.23
N PRO A 17 -31.10 -25.20 15.12
CA PRO A 17 -31.12 -24.50 13.85
C PRO A 17 -29.70 -24.09 13.49
N LEU A 18 -29.16 -24.65 12.41
CA LEU A 18 -28.02 -24.08 11.70
C LEU A 18 -28.47 -22.72 11.15
N ALA A 19 -28.25 -21.67 11.93
CA ALA A 19 -28.24 -20.32 11.41
C ALA A 19 -27.13 -20.26 10.36
N ALA A 20 -27.50 -20.31 9.09
CA ALA A 20 -26.63 -19.97 7.99
C ALA A 20 -26.19 -18.51 8.21
N GLN A 21 -25.00 -18.34 8.78
CA GLN A 21 -24.35 -17.04 8.88
C GLN A 21 -23.98 -16.65 7.46
N THR A 22 -24.88 -15.92 6.79
CA THR A 22 -24.57 -15.24 5.54
C THR A 22 -23.46 -14.26 5.88
N ALA A 23 -22.21 -14.60 5.57
CA ALA A 23 -21.10 -13.67 5.68
C ALA A 23 -21.51 -12.42 4.90
N ALA A 24 -21.52 -11.27 5.58
CA ALA A 24 -21.80 -10.00 4.92
C ALA A 24 -20.84 -9.86 3.74
N ALA A 25 -21.36 -9.38 2.60
CA ALA A 25 -20.50 -9.06 1.48
C ALA A 25 -19.37 -8.12 1.97
N PRO A 26 -18.12 -8.31 1.51
CA PRO A 26 -17.04 -7.42 1.88
C PRO A 26 -17.43 -5.97 1.53
N ASP A 27 -16.98 -5.02 2.34
CA ASP A 27 -17.05 -3.63 1.93
C ASP A 27 -16.05 -3.37 0.78
N HIS A 28 -16.25 -2.28 0.05
CA HIS A 28 -15.39 -1.91 -1.07
C HIS A 28 -13.90 -1.86 -0.67
N ALA A 29 -13.61 -1.38 0.55
CA ALA A 29 -12.25 -1.32 1.08
C ALA A 29 -11.58 -2.71 1.15
N ALA A 30 -12.33 -3.74 1.54
CA ALA A 30 -11.84 -5.11 1.52
C ALA A 30 -11.55 -5.65 0.11
N HIS A 31 -12.28 -5.20 -0.92
CA HIS A 31 -11.94 -5.53 -2.33
C HIS A 31 -10.62 -4.87 -2.74
N VAL A 32 -10.44 -3.59 -2.40
CA VAL A 32 -9.20 -2.85 -2.67
C VAL A 32 -8.00 -3.47 -1.95
N ASP A 33 -8.13 -3.80 -0.67
CA ASP A 33 -7.04 -4.41 0.11
C ASP A 33 -6.62 -5.77 -0.46
N ARG A 34 -7.57 -6.62 -0.86
CA ARG A 34 -7.28 -7.90 -1.52
C ARG A 34 -6.55 -7.70 -2.84
N PHE A 35 -6.98 -6.72 -3.65
CA PHE A 35 -6.32 -6.40 -4.90
C PHE A 35 -4.87 -5.93 -4.68
N LEU A 36 -4.64 -5.00 -3.75
CA LEU A 36 -3.31 -4.51 -3.42
C LEU A 36 -2.38 -5.61 -2.90
N ALA A 37 -2.92 -6.57 -2.14
CA ALA A 37 -2.16 -7.72 -1.68
C ALA A 37 -1.70 -8.64 -2.82
N ALA A 38 -2.51 -8.75 -3.89
CA ALA A 38 -2.22 -9.58 -5.07
C ALA A 38 -1.17 -8.97 -6.02
N LEU A 39 -0.93 -7.67 -5.95
CA LEU A 39 0.03 -6.99 -6.84
C LEU A 39 1.48 -7.48 -6.65
N PRO A 40 2.27 -7.54 -7.74
CA PRO A 40 3.68 -7.93 -7.66
C PRO A 40 4.50 -6.90 -6.84
N PRO A 41 5.65 -7.32 -6.25
CA PRO A 41 6.48 -6.44 -5.41
C PRO A 41 6.94 -5.16 -6.13
N SER A 42 7.20 -5.23 -7.44
CA SER A 42 7.56 -4.07 -8.25
C SER A 42 6.50 -2.97 -8.29
N SER A 43 5.23 -3.30 -8.02
CA SER A 43 4.13 -2.34 -7.92
C SER A 43 3.97 -1.72 -6.53
N LYS A 44 4.79 -2.11 -5.55
CA LYS A 44 4.73 -1.65 -4.15
C LYS A 44 5.74 -0.56 -3.81
N GLY A 45 6.38 0.04 -4.81
CA GLY A 45 7.27 1.19 -4.61
C GLY A 45 8.64 0.84 -4.02
N GLU A 46 9.16 -0.36 -4.28
CA GLU A 46 10.52 -0.79 -3.88
C GLU A 46 11.64 -0.11 -4.70
N GLN A 47 11.45 1.15 -5.13
CA GLN A 47 12.55 1.97 -5.67
C GLN A 47 13.16 2.79 -4.54
N GLU A 48 14.46 2.58 -4.34
CA GLU A 48 15.30 3.40 -3.46
C GLU A 48 15.43 4.78 -4.10
N VAL A 49 14.55 5.71 -3.70
CA VAL A 49 14.77 7.13 -3.96
C VAL A 49 15.70 7.60 -2.85
N GLU A 50 16.98 7.79 -3.15
CA GLU A 50 17.84 8.62 -2.31
C GLU A 50 17.62 10.08 -2.71
N PRO A 51 16.93 10.88 -1.89
CA PRO A 51 17.07 12.32 -2.00
C PRO A 51 18.37 12.69 -1.29
N ASP A 52 19.46 12.71 -2.06
CA ASP A 52 20.78 13.11 -1.59
C ASP A 52 20.71 14.49 -0.92
N PHE A 53 20.66 14.49 0.41
CA PHE A 53 21.23 15.60 1.16
C PHE A 53 22.73 15.50 0.94
N GLN A 54 23.24 16.31 0.01
CA GLN A 54 24.65 16.28 -0.36
C GLN A 54 25.51 16.37 0.89
N GLU A 55 26.42 15.43 1.10
CA GLU A 55 27.31 15.41 2.27
C GLU A 55 28.07 16.74 2.46
N GLY A 56 28.30 17.49 1.38
CA GLY A 56 28.86 18.84 1.44
C GLY A 56 28.03 19.86 2.22
N VAL A 57 26.70 19.77 2.17
CA VAL A 57 25.79 20.64 2.94
C VAL A 57 25.86 20.31 4.42
N ILE A 58 25.90 19.02 4.76
CA ILE A 58 26.03 18.55 6.15
C ILE A 58 27.36 19.01 6.73
N ALA A 59 28.45 18.82 6.00
CA ALA A 59 29.78 19.26 6.41
C ALA A 59 29.84 20.78 6.64
N GLY A 60 29.21 21.58 5.76
CA GLY A 60 29.10 23.03 5.92
C GLY A 60 28.35 23.44 7.18
N LEU A 61 27.18 22.84 7.44
CA LEU A 61 26.38 23.11 8.64
C LEU A 61 27.14 22.76 9.93
N ILE A 62 27.83 21.61 9.95
CA ILE A 62 28.63 21.18 11.11
C ILE A 62 29.82 22.13 11.32
N ALA A 63 30.49 22.57 10.25
CA ALA A 63 31.62 23.48 10.37
C ALA A 63 31.24 24.80 11.05
N THR A 64 30.05 25.34 10.75
CA THR A 64 29.50 26.56 11.34
C THR A 64 28.89 26.36 12.73
N ASN A 65 28.50 25.13 13.08
CA ASN A 65 27.77 24.78 14.31
C ASN A 65 28.37 23.55 15.00
N ARG A 66 29.66 23.59 15.33
CA ARG A 66 30.41 22.42 15.83
C ARG A 66 29.82 21.80 17.10
N ASP A 67 29.25 22.60 17.98
CA ASP A 67 28.59 22.16 19.22
C ASP A 67 27.25 21.44 18.96
N LYS A 68 26.74 21.47 17.73
CA LYS A 68 25.42 20.95 17.34
C LYS A 68 25.46 19.82 16.34
N GLU A 69 26.62 19.20 16.12
CA GLU A 69 26.80 18.12 15.14
C GLU A 69 25.76 16.99 15.33
N ALA A 70 25.55 16.54 16.56
CA ALA A 70 24.58 15.49 16.86
C ALA A 70 23.14 15.90 16.48
N ALA A 71 22.76 17.14 16.73
CA ALA A 71 21.44 17.67 16.37
C ALA A 71 21.28 17.75 14.85
N ILE A 72 22.28 18.29 14.14
CA ILE A 72 22.29 18.38 12.67
C ILE A 72 22.12 16.99 12.05
N ARG A 73 22.94 16.01 12.46
CA ARG A 73 22.85 14.64 11.95
C ARG A 73 21.50 14.01 12.24
N GLY A 74 20.93 14.25 13.42
CA GLY A 74 19.60 13.77 13.80
C GLY A 74 18.48 14.33 12.93
N VAL A 75 18.51 15.64 12.64
CA VAL A 75 17.51 16.28 11.77
C VAL A 75 17.63 15.77 10.34
N ILE A 76 18.84 15.66 9.80
CA ILE A 76 19.05 15.12 8.44
C ILE A 76 18.60 13.66 8.34
N ALA A 77 18.89 12.83 9.33
CA ALA A 77 18.41 11.45 9.37
C ALA A 77 16.87 11.39 9.39
N THR A 78 16.24 12.25 10.18
CA THR A 78 14.76 12.36 10.26
C THR A 78 14.17 12.79 8.93
N ARG A 79 14.76 13.79 8.27
CA ARG A 79 14.33 14.26 6.95
C ARG A 79 14.50 13.18 5.89
N ARG A 80 15.64 12.47 5.86
CA ARG A 80 15.88 11.33 4.95
C ARG A 80 14.82 10.25 5.14
N LYS A 81 14.50 9.92 6.40
CA LYS A 81 13.41 8.97 6.71
C LYS A 81 12.05 9.48 6.21
N CYS A 82 11.71 10.75 6.47
CA CYS A 82 10.46 11.36 6.01
C CYS A 82 10.31 11.28 4.49
N ALA A 83 11.32 11.73 3.73
CA ALA A 83 11.29 11.71 2.28
C ALA A 83 11.23 10.29 1.72
N GLY A 84 12.02 9.36 2.28
CA GLY A 84 11.99 7.96 1.89
C GLY A 84 10.65 7.27 2.19
N ASP A 85 10.05 7.53 3.36
CA ASP A 85 8.72 7.04 3.71
C ASP A 85 7.65 7.64 2.78
N PHE A 86 7.74 8.94 2.48
CA PHE A 86 6.81 9.61 1.58
C PHE A 86 6.88 9.04 0.17
N SER A 87 8.08 8.92 -0.42
CA SER A 87 8.26 8.37 -1.77
C SER A 87 7.77 6.93 -1.89
N ARG A 88 8.05 6.07 -0.90
CA ARG A 88 7.55 4.68 -0.89
C ARG A 88 6.03 4.62 -0.76
N ASN A 89 5.47 5.37 0.17
CA ASN A 89 4.03 5.37 0.42
C ASN A 89 3.26 6.04 -0.71
N TYR A 90 3.85 7.02 -1.41
CA TYR A 90 3.22 7.69 -2.54
C TYR A 90 2.82 6.71 -3.63
N ALA A 91 3.74 5.84 -4.07
CA ALA A 91 3.46 4.88 -5.12
C ALA A 91 2.33 3.91 -4.73
N VAL A 92 2.36 3.40 -3.50
CA VAL A 92 1.32 2.51 -2.97
C VAL A 92 -0.03 3.23 -2.86
N ASN A 93 -0.04 4.46 -2.36
CA ASN A 93 -1.24 5.28 -2.23
C ASN A 93 -1.81 5.68 -3.60
N ALA A 94 -0.96 5.94 -4.59
CA ALA A 94 -1.38 6.22 -5.96
C ALA A 94 -2.12 5.02 -6.57
N VAL A 95 -1.57 3.81 -6.38
CA VAL A 95 -2.21 2.57 -6.82
C VAL A 95 -3.52 2.31 -6.06
N ARG A 96 -3.56 2.54 -4.74
CA ARG A 96 -4.79 2.46 -3.94
C ARG A 96 -5.86 3.41 -4.47
N ARG A 97 -5.53 4.69 -4.69
CA ARG A 97 -6.48 5.66 -5.24
C ARG A 97 -6.98 5.28 -6.63
N ALA A 98 -6.14 4.69 -7.48
CA ALA A 98 -6.57 4.17 -8.76
C ALA A 98 -7.57 3.02 -8.59
N ALA A 99 -7.30 2.09 -7.65
CA ALA A 99 -8.17 0.97 -7.30
C ALA A 99 -9.52 1.43 -6.75
N ASP A 100 -9.55 2.47 -5.91
CA ASP A 100 -10.80 3.05 -5.37
C ASP A 100 -11.75 3.61 -6.46
N THR A 101 -11.27 3.80 -7.70
CA THR A 101 -12.13 4.24 -8.83
C THR A 101 -12.75 3.09 -9.63
N LEU A 102 -12.45 1.85 -9.26
CA LEU A 102 -12.94 0.64 -9.91
C LEU A 102 -14.14 0.08 -9.15
N SER A 103 -14.99 -0.68 -9.83
CA SER A 103 -16.05 -1.44 -9.17
C SER A 103 -15.50 -2.68 -8.46
N ASP A 104 -16.25 -3.20 -7.48
CA ASP A 104 -15.90 -4.44 -6.76
C ASP A 104 -15.64 -5.61 -7.72
N ALA A 105 -16.46 -5.73 -8.77
CA ALA A 105 -16.31 -6.78 -9.79
C ALA A 105 -15.01 -6.64 -10.59
N GLU A 106 -14.61 -5.41 -10.92
CA GLU A 106 -13.34 -5.15 -11.61
C GLU A 106 -12.15 -5.47 -10.70
N LEU A 107 -12.22 -5.10 -9.43
CA LEU A 107 -11.19 -5.41 -8.42
C LEU A 107 -11.04 -6.93 -8.23
N ASP A 108 -12.15 -7.67 -8.18
CA ASP A 108 -12.12 -9.13 -8.06
C ASP A 108 -11.51 -9.78 -9.32
N GLN A 109 -11.84 -9.28 -10.51
CA GLN A 109 -11.23 -9.75 -11.76
C GLN A 109 -9.73 -9.47 -11.82
N LEU A 110 -9.28 -8.29 -11.40
CA LEU A 110 -7.86 -7.94 -11.33
C LEU A 110 -7.13 -8.78 -10.29
N THR A 111 -7.73 -8.98 -9.12
CA THR A 111 -7.18 -9.84 -8.07
C THR A 111 -6.97 -11.27 -8.60
N ALA A 112 -7.96 -11.80 -9.33
CA ALA A 112 -7.88 -13.12 -9.95
C ALA A 112 -6.80 -13.18 -11.05
N PHE A 113 -6.61 -12.11 -11.83
CA PHE A 113 -5.53 -12.00 -12.79
C PHE A 113 -4.16 -12.08 -12.10
N TYR A 114 -3.86 -11.14 -11.20
CA TYR A 114 -2.54 -11.02 -10.57
C TYR A 114 -2.15 -12.21 -9.69
N SER A 115 -3.13 -12.85 -9.06
CA SER A 115 -2.93 -14.07 -8.27
C SER A 115 -2.89 -15.35 -9.12
N GLY A 116 -3.31 -15.25 -10.39
CA GLY A 116 -3.64 -16.38 -11.25
C GLY A 116 -2.49 -16.86 -12.17
N PRO A 117 -2.74 -17.96 -12.91
CA PRO A 117 -1.77 -18.48 -13.87
C PRO A 117 -1.53 -17.53 -15.05
N ASP A 118 -2.53 -16.72 -15.42
CA ASP A 118 -2.44 -15.80 -16.55
C ASP A 118 -1.39 -14.70 -16.33
N HIS A 119 -1.34 -14.11 -15.12
CA HIS A 119 -0.28 -13.17 -14.78
C HIS A 119 1.10 -13.84 -14.75
N LYS A 120 1.19 -15.07 -14.24
CA LYS A 120 2.46 -15.84 -14.24
C LYS A 120 2.94 -16.14 -15.66
N ALA A 121 2.04 -16.53 -16.56
CA ALA A 121 2.35 -16.78 -17.96
C ALA A 121 2.83 -15.50 -18.65
N MET A 122 2.11 -14.40 -18.47
CA MET A 122 2.47 -13.08 -19.02
C MET A 122 3.83 -12.59 -18.50
N ALA A 123 4.09 -12.73 -17.19
CA ALA A 123 5.36 -12.33 -16.59
C ALA A 123 6.54 -13.17 -17.10
N ALA A 124 6.31 -14.43 -17.50
CA ALA A 124 7.33 -15.30 -18.05
C ALA A 124 7.55 -15.10 -19.56
N SER A 125 6.50 -14.78 -20.33
CA SER A 125 6.58 -14.66 -21.79
C SER A 125 7.07 -13.28 -22.24
N GLY A 126 6.62 -12.20 -21.58
CA GLY A 126 6.83 -10.83 -22.04
C GLY A 126 6.19 -10.51 -23.40
N ASP A 127 5.30 -11.38 -23.91
CA ASP A 127 4.71 -11.24 -25.24
C ASP A 127 3.58 -10.18 -25.26
N LYS A 128 3.70 -9.20 -26.15
CA LYS A 128 2.71 -8.15 -26.35
C LYS A 128 1.40 -8.65 -26.96
N ALA A 129 1.42 -9.76 -27.71
CA ALA A 129 0.20 -10.36 -28.26
C ALA A 129 -0.67 -11.00 -27.17
N GLU A 130 -0.04 -11.65 -26.19
CA GLU A 130 -0.71 -12.20 -25.01
C GLU A 130 -1.32 -11.08 -24.15
N MET A 131 -0.63 -9.95 -24.02
CA MET A 131 -1.16 -8.76 -23.32
C MET A 131 -2.49 -8.28 -23.93
N ALA A 132 -2.60 -8.22 -25.26
CA ALA A 132 -3.83 -7.77 -25.92
C ALA A 132 -5.01 -8.73 -25.68
N ALA A 133 -4.76 -10.04 -25.60
CA ALA A 133 -5.77 -11.02 -25.27
C ALA A 133 -6.21 -10.90 -23.79
N LEU A 134 -5.27 -10.67 -22.89
CA LEU A 134 -5.52 -10.47 -21.46
C LEU A 134 -6.32 -9.18 -21.19
N MET A 135 -6.03 -8.09 -21.90
CA MET A 135 -6.78 -6.83 -21.81
C MET A 135 -8.26 -6.96 -22.22
N LYS A 136 -8.63 -7.98 -22.99
CA LYS A 136 -10.05 -8.27 -23.31
C LYS A 136 -10.75 -9.10 -22.23
N ARG A 137 -9.98 -9.86 -21.44
CA ARG A 137 -10.48 -10.79 -20.42
C ARG A 137 -10.54 -10.17 -19.03
N TYR A 138 -9.70 -9.18 -18.78
CA TYR A 138 -9.54 -8.50 -17.50
C TYR A 138 -9.59 -6.98 -17.70
N PRO A 139 -10.04 -6.19 -16.71
CA PRO A 139 -10.16 -4.74 -16.82
C PRO A 139 -8.79 -4.04 -16.65
N LEU A 140 -7.74 -4.61 -17.25
CA LEU A 140 -6.36 -4.12 -17.17
C LEU A 140 -6.23 -2.73 -17.77
N GLN A 141 -6.85 -2.48 -18.93
CA GLN A 141 -6.82 -1.16 -19.56
C GLN A 141 -7.43 -0.09 -18.66
N ARG A 142 -8.59 -0.40 -18.05
CA ARG A 142 -9.28 0.51 -17.14
C ARG A 142 -8.43 0.84 -15.91
N PHE A 143 -7.77 -0.17 -15.33
CA PHE A 143 -6.84 0.03 -14.20
C PHE A 143 -5.59 0.83 -14.59
N LEU A 144 -5.01 0.57 -15.76
CA LEU A 144 -3.87 1.33 -16.29
C LEU A 144 -4.24 2.80 -16.53
N ASP A 145 -5.42 3.08 -17.06
CA ASP A 145 -5.90 4.45 -17.28
C ASP A 145 -6.20 5.16 -15.96
N ALA A 146 -6.77 4.46 -14.97
CA ALA A 146 -6.94 4.99 -13.62
C ALA A 146 -5.59 5.34 -12.98
N THR A 147 -4.62 4.44 -13.10
CA THR A 147 -3.27 4.65 -12.56
C THR A 147 -2.58 5.83 -13.25
N ARG A 148 -2.63 5.92 -14.59
CA ARG A 148 -2.09 7.06 -15.34
C ARG A 148 -2.71 8.38 -14.87
N LYS A 149 -4.04 8.43 -14.72
CA LYS A 149 -4.73 9.65 -14.28
C LYS A 149 -4.29 10.10 -12.88
N VAL A 150 -4.06 9.17 -11.96
CA VAL A 150 -3.53 9.49 -10.62
C VAL A 150 -2.08 9.97 -10.72
N MET A 151 -1.27 9.31 -11.56
CA MET A 151 0.14 9.66 -11.75
C MET A 151 0.34 10.98 -12.50
N ASP A 152 -0.58 11.40 -13.37
CA ASP A 152 -0.53 12.72 -14.02
C ASP A 152 -0.69 13.87 -12.99
N ALA A 153 -1.36 13.61 -11.85
CA ALA A 153 -1.45 14.53 -10.73
C ALA A 153 -0.28 14.41 -9.73
N ALA A 154 0.59 13.40 -9.89
CA ALA A 154 1.69 13.12 -8.98
C ALA A 154 2.74 14.22 -8.81
N PRO A 155 3.13 14.97 -9.87
CA PRO A 155 4.24 15.91 -9.74
C PRO A 155 4.02 16.93 -8.63
N THR A 156 2.79 17.39 -8.43
CA THR A 156 2.47 18.37 -7.37
C THR A 156 2.49 17.73 -5.99
N GLU A 157 1.82 16.59 -5.80
CA GLU A 157 1.71 15.95 -4.49
C GLU A 157 3.05 15.41 -3.98
N VAL A 158 3.90 14.90 -4.88
CA VAL A 158 5.26 14.46 -4.52
C VAL A 158 6.11 15.65 -4.09
N MET A 159 6.04 16.75 -4.83
CA MET A 159 6.77 17.96 -4.48
C MET A 159 6.29 18.55 -3.16
N ASP A 160 4.98 18.63 -2.94
CA ASP A 160 4.40 19.16 -1.70
C ASP A 160 4.80 18.32 -0.47
N GLY A 161 4.79 16.99 -0.60
CA GLY A 161 5.23 16.09 0.46
C GLY A 161 6.70 16.21 0.80
N LEU A 162 7.55 16.34 -0.22
CA LEU A 162 8.99 16.56 -0.02
C LEU A 162 9.28 17.93 0.58
N LEU A 163 8.57 18.97 0.13
CA LEU A 163 8.65 20.32 0.70
C LEU A 163 8.24 20.33 2.17
N ALA A 164 7.20 19.58 2.56
CA ALA A 164 6.82 19.45 3.96
C ALA A 164 7.90 18.75 4.81
N CYS A 165 8.59 17.74 4.27
CA CYS A 165 9.74 17.13 4.95
C CYS A 165 10.91 18.12 5.11
N ASP A 166 11.12 18.99 4.11
CA ASP A 166 12.16 20.03 4.14
C ASP A 166 11.82 21.15 5.13
N GLU A 167 10.58 21.61 5.18
CA GLU A 167 10.10 22.63 6.13
C GLU A 167 10.20 22.14 7.58
N ALA A 168 9.84 20.88 7.83
CA ALA A 168 10.01 20.26 9.14
C ALA A 168 11.49 20.18 9.56
N ALA A 169 12.39 19.89 8.62
CA ALA A 169 13.82 19.87 8.87
C ALA A 169 14.37 21.28 9.17
N ALA A 170 13.96 22.28 8.39
CA ALA A 170 14.33 23.67 8.61
C ALA A 170 13.87 24.16 9.99
N THR A 171 12.62 23.89 10.36
CA THR A 171 12.05 24.22 11.68
C THR A 171 12.82 23.54 12.82
N ALA A 172 13.23 22.28 12.64
CA ALA A 172 13.99 21.55 13.64
C ALA A 172 15.43 22.08 13.79
N LEU A 173 16.09 22.47 12.69
CA LEU A 173 17.40 23.12 12.71
C LEU A 173 17.33 24.48 13.42
N ASP A 174 16.32 25.30 13.11
CA ASP A 174 16.08 26.59 13.75
C ASP A 174 15.79 26.44 15.25
N SER A 175 14.95 25.47 15.62
CA SER A 175 14.66 25.15 17.04
C SER A 175 15.90 24.68 17.81
N ALA A 176 16.84 24.03 17.13
CA ALA A 176 18.14 23.67 17.70
C ALA A 176 19.14 24.86 17.70
N GLY A 177 18.75 26.02 17.14
CA GLY A 177 19.56 27.22 16.96
C GLY A 177 20.72 27.03 15.98
N VAL A 178 20.61 26.10 15.03
CA VAL A 178 21.63 25.87 14.02
C VAL A 178 21.63 27.06 13.05
N LYS A 179 22.80 27.66 12.87
CA LYS A 179 23.01 28.72 11.87
C LYS A 179 23.07 28.10 10.48
N THR A 180 22.15 28.50 9.62
CA THR A 180 22.02 27.99 8.24
C THR A 180 22.61 28.94 7.19
N GLU A 181 23.15 30.09 7.61
CA GLU A 181 23.83 31.12 6.79
C GLU A 181 25.20 31.47 7.38
#